data_AF-A0A952AYB4-F1
#
_entry.id   AF-A0A952AYB4-F1
#
_cell.length_a   1.000
_cell.length_b   1.000
_cell.length_c   1.000
_cell.angle_alpha   90.00
_cell.angle_beta   90.00
_cell.angle_gamma   90.00
#
_symmetry.space_group_name_H-M   'P 1'
#
loop_
_entity.id
_entity.type
_entity.pdbx_description
1 polymer ?
#
loop_
_entity_poly.entity_id
_entity_poly.type
_entity_poly.pdbx_seq_one_letter_code
_entity_poly.pdbx_strand_id
1 'polypeptide(L)'
;MSRECFFTGKRTISGRSIARRGKAKYLGGVGKRVTGSTKRKFKPNIQRVRAVVNGKVCRIKVSAKAIRMGLVQKPPKRDYTPAEKAAD
;
A
#
# COMPACT_ATOMS: atom_id res chain seq x y z
N MET A 1 1.49 -4.53 14.22
CA MET A 1 2.25 -3.99 13.05
C MET A 1 1.36 -3.04 12.24
N SER A 2 1.45 -1.72 12.47
CA SER A 2 0.60 -0.72 11.78
C SER A 2 0.75 -0.79 10.25
N ARG A 3 -0.36 -0.71 9.51
CA ARG A 3 -0.37 -0.56 8.05
C ARG A 3 -0.15 0.91 7.72
N GLU A 4 1.07 1.38 7.97
CA GLU A 4 1.48 2.76 7.73
C GLU A 4 2.64 2.79 6.74
N CYS A 5 2.56 3.71 5.78
CA CYS A 5 3.64 3.94 4.83
C CYS A 5 4.69 4.87 5.45
N PHE A 6 5.95 4.44 5.43
CA PHE A 6 7.08 5.23 5.93
C PHE A 6 7.20 6.62 5.27
N PHE A 7 7.08 6.70 3.94
CA PHE A 7 7.25 7.96 3.21
C PHE A 7 6.01 8.87 3.16
N THR A 8 4.81 8.30 3.09
CA THR A 8 3.58 9.06 2.78
C THR A 8 2.59 9.12 3.94
N GLY A 9 2.90 8.50 5.08
CA GLY A 9 2.00 8.44 6.25
C GLY A 9 0.67 7.73 6.00
N LYS A 10 0.48 7.12 4.81
CA LYS A 10 -0.78 6.47 4.46
C LYS A 10 -1.09 5.34 5.43
N ARG A 11 -2.19 5.51 6.15
CA ARG A 11 -2.69 4.58 7.16
C ARG A 11 -4.05 4.02 6.79
N THR A 12 -4.47 2.99 7.52
CA THR A 12 -5.83 2.44 7.39
C THR A 12 -6.83 3.47 7.90
N ILE A 13 -7.80 3.85 7.06
CA ILE A 13 -8.89 4.75 7.45
C ILE A 13 -10.19 3.97 7.59
N SER A 14 -11.08 4.41 8.47
CA SER A 14 -12.42 3.87 8.61
C SER A 14 -13.39 4.63 7.70
N GLY A 15 -14.44 3.94 7.26
CA GLY A 15 -15.60 4.59 6.67
C GLY A 15 -16.75 3.60 6.57
N ARG A 16 -17.68 3.83 5.64
CA ARG A 16 -18.90 3.04 5.52
C ARG A 16 -19.03 2.39 4.15
N SER A 17 -19.65 1.22 4.11
CA SER A 17 -20.21 0.64 2.89
C SER A 17 -21.69 1.01 2.86
N ILE A 18 -22.12 1.77 1.84
CA ILE A 18 -23.49 2.26 1.72
C ILE A 18 -24.19 1.48 0.61
N ALA A 19 -25.16 0.66 0.97
CA ALA A 19 -26.04 0.00 0.02
C ALA A 19 -27.18 0.96 -0.35
N ARG A 20 -27.40 1.14 -1.66
CA ARG A 20 -28.46 2.01 -2.21
C ARG A 20 -29.31 1.24 -3.21
N ARG A 21 -30.63 1.44 -3.21
CA ARG A 21 -31.58 0.90 -4.20
C ARG A 21 -32.28 2.03 -4.96
N GLY A 22 -32.76 1.73 -6.15
CA GLY A 22 -33.49 2.67 -7.01
C GLY A 22 -32.61 3.42 -8.02
N LYS A 23 -33.27 4.13 -8.94
CA LYS A 23 -32.63 4.94 -9.99
C LYS A 23 -32.42 6.37 -9.46
N ALA A 24 -31.29 6.99 -9.82
CA ALA A 24 -31.01 8.36 -9.37
C ALA A 24 -31.98 9.35 -10.04
N LYS A 25 -32.30 10.45 -9.33
CA LYS A 25 -33.20 11.51 -9.84
C LYS A 25 -32.70 12.11 -11.15
N TYR A 26 -31.39 12.36 -11.26
CA TYR A 26 -30.80 12.91 -12.49
C TYR A 26 -30.92 11.98 -13.71
N LEU A 27 -31.23 10.69 -13.51
CA LEU A 27 -31.50 9.72 -14.59
C LEU A 27 -33.01 9.56 -14.85
N GLY A 28 -33.85 10.49 -14.40
CA GLY A 28 -35.31 10.42 -14.51
C GLY A 28 -35.97 9.38 -13.59
N GLY A 29 -35.29 8.96 -12.53
CA GLY A 29 -35.85 8.08 -11.50
C GLY A 29 -36.48 8.84 -10.33
N VAL A 30 -37.24 8.15 -9.49
CA VAL A 30 -37.82 8.75 -8.26
C VAL A 30 -36.73 9.10 -7.22
N GLY A 31 -35.65 8.31 -7.16
CA GLY A 31 -34.51 8.55 -6.26
C GLY A 31 -33.86 7.27 -5.73
N LYS A 32 -32.63 7.40 -5.22
CA LYS A 32 -31.89 6.31 -4.57
C LYS A 32 -32.15 6.30 -3.07
N ARG A 33 -32.71 5.21 -2.54
CA ARG A 33 -32.87 4.99 -1.08
C ARG A 33 -31.67 4.26 -0.51
N VAL A 34 -31.18 4.68 0.65
CA VAL A 34 -30.17 3.94 1.42
C VAL A 34 -30.84 2.77 2.14
N THR A 35 -30.36 1.55 1.91
CA THR A 35 -30.90 0.33 2.52
C THR A 35 -30.03 -0.24 3.63
N GLY A 36 -28.74 0.10 3.63
CA GLY A 36 -27.80 -0.42 4.61
C GLY A 36 -26.57 0.46 4.71
N SER A 37 -26.04 0.57 5.92
CA SER A 37 -24.82 1.29 6.21
C SER A 37 -24.00 0.49 7.22
N THR A 38 -22.92 -0.16 6.75
CA THR A 38 -22.02 -0.95 7.59
C THR A 38 -20.65 -0.30 7.70
N LYS A 39 -19.99 -0.42 8.86
CA LYS A 39 -18.62 0.08 9.06
C LYS A 39 -17.64 -0.80 8.26
N ARG A 40 -16.70 -0.18 7.55
CA ARG A 40 -15.61 -0.86 6.84
C ARG A 40 -14.28 -0.14 7.04
N LYS A 41 -13.17 -0.84 6.78
CA LYS A 41 -11.82 -0.29 6.83
C LYS A 41 -11.24 -0.22 5.42
N PHE A 42 -10.75 0.94 5.01
CA PHE A 42 -10.02 1.13 3.77
C PHE A 42 -8.53 0.94 4.05
N LYS A 43 -7.98 -0.15 3.53
CA LYS A 43 -6.58 -0.51 3.74
C LYS A 43 -5.74 0.01 2.56
N PRO A 44 -4.66 0.78 2.80
CA PRO A 44 -3.73 1.12 1.72
C PRO A 44 -3.02 -0.14 1.21
N ASN A 45 -2.71 -0.17 -0.08
CA ASN A 45 -1.84 -1.19 -0.68
C ASN A 45 -0.39 -0.95 -0.23
N ILE A 46 0.00 -1.64 0.84
CA ILE A 46 1.33 -1.55 1.45
C ILE A 46 2.11 -2.81 1.12
N GLN A 47 3.33 -2.61 0.68
CA GLN A 47 4.29 -3.65 0.35
C GLN A 47 5.51 -3.54 1.28
N ARG A 48 6.11 -4.68 1.60
CA ARG A 48 7.36 -4.73 2.37
C ARG A 48 8.52 -4.71 1.40
N VAL A 49 9.37 -3.70 1.46
CA VAL A 49 10.49 -3.51 0.53
C VAL A 49 11.78 -3.30 1.30
N ARG A 50 12.89 -3.81 0.77
CA ARG A 50 14.23 -3.45 1.25
C ARG A 50 14.60 -2.11 0.63
N ALA A 51 14.84 -1.11 1.46
CA ALA A 51 15.23 0.22 1.03
C ALA A 51 16.46 0.69 1.81
N VAL A 52 17.27 1.54 1.20
CA VAL A 52 18.31 2.29 1.88
C VAL A 52 17.65 3.50 2.53
N VAL A 53 17.64 3.54 3.86
CA VAL A 53 17.12 4.66 4.65
C VAL A 53 18.28 5.17 5.50
N ASN A 54 18.68 6.43 5.31
CA ASN A 54 19.81 7.05 6.02
C ASN A 54 21.10 6.21 5.98
N GLY A 55 21.44 5.68 4.80
CA GLY A 55 22.65 4.87 4.58
C GLY A 55 22.59 3.42 5.06
N LYS A 56 21.54 3.00 5.78
CA LYS A 56 21.35 1.61 6.24
C LYS A 56 20.31 0.88 5.41
N VAL A 57 20.55 -0.40 5.13
CA VAL A 57 19.59 -1.25 4.41
C VAL A 57 18.55 -1.79 5.39
N CYS A 58 17.32 -1.27 5.31
CA CYS A 58 16.22 -1.61 6.20
C CYS A 58 15.04 -2.20 5.43
N ARG A 59 14.25 -3.07 6.08
CA ARG A 59 12.95 -3.51 5.55
C ARG A 59 11.87 -2.56 6.04
N ILE A 60 11.32 -1.77 5.13
CA ILE A 60 10.27 -0.79 5.44
C ILE A 60 8.95 -1.14 4.77
N LYS A 61 7.86 -0.62 5.33
CA LYS A 61 6.53 -0.68 4.75
C LYS A 61 6.31 0.54 3.87
N VAL A 62 6.04 0.29 2.60
CA VAL A 62 5.87 1.35 1.61
C VAL A 62 4.56 1.16 0.86
N SER A 63 3.84 2.24 0.61
CA SER A 63 2.66 2.19 -0.24
C SER A 63 3.04 1.99 -1.69
N ALA A 64 2.22 1.26 -2.46
CA ALA A 64 2.45 1.07 -3.89
C ALA A 64 2.57 2.41 -4.66
N LYS A 65 1.87 3.47 -4.20
CA LYS A 65 2.01 4.82 -4.78
C LYS A 65 3.43 5.38 -4.57
N ALA A 66 4.00 5.21 -3.38
CA ALA A 66 5.35 5.69 -3.10
C ALA A 66 6.42 4.91 -3.89
N ILE A 67 6.20 3.61 -4.13
CA ILE A 67 7.04 2.82 -5.04
C ILE A 67 6.95 3.39 -6.47
N ARG A 68 5.72 3.64 -6.96
CA ARG A 68 5.50 4.21 -8.30
C ARG A 68 6.13 5.59 -8.47
N MET A 69 6.18 6.40 -7.41
CA MET A 69 6.81 7.73 -7.41
C MET A 69 8.33 7.70 -7.31
N GLY A 70 8.97 6.52 -7.20
CA GLY A 70 10.43 6.42 -7.11
C GLY A 70 11.02 6.82 -5.75
N LEU A 71 10.20 7.00 -4.71
CA LEU A 71 10.66 7.39 -3.37
C LEU A 71 11.46 6.29 -2.65
N VAL A 72 11.59 5.10 -3.26
CA VAL A 72 12.24 3.93 -2.66
C VAL A 72 13.55 3.66 -3.37
N GLN A 73 14.66 3.97 -2.70
CA GLN A 73 15.97 3.54 -3.15
C GLN A 73 16.22 2.08 -2.71
N LYS A 74 16.28 1.16 -3.67
CA LYS A 74 16.65 -0.24 -3.37
C LYS A 74 18.15 -0.34 -3.06
N PRO A 75 18.57 -1.26 -2.19
CA PRO A 75 19.99 -1.51 -1.98
C PRO A 75 20.63 -2.02 -3.28
N PRO A 76 21.91 -1.69 -3.53
CA PRO A 76 22.65 -2.24 -4.65
C PRO A 76 22.67 -3.76 -4.57
N LYS A 77 22.61 -4.41 -5.74
CA LYS A 77 22.84 -5.86 -5.83
C LYS A 77 24.28 -6.12 -5.38
N ARG A 78 24.48 -7.15 -4.56
CA ARG A 78 25.84 -7.58 -4.22
C ARG A 78 26.40 -8.34 -5.42
N ASP A 79 27.51 -7.87 -5.97
CA ASP A 79 28.30 -8.61 -6.95
C ASP A 79 29.26 -9.51 -6.14
N TYR A 80 28.82 -10.74 -5.88
CA TYR A 80 29.59 -11.73 -5.14
C TYR A 80 30.30 -12.66 -6.12
N THR A 81 31.63 -12.66 -6.09
CA THR A 81 32.46 -13.69 -6.73
C THR A 81 32.72 -14.81 -5.71
N PRO A 82 32.30 -16.05 -5.97
CA PRO A 82 32.63 -17.18 -5.11
C PRO A 82 34.14 -17.39 -5.06
N ALA A 83 34.70 -17.63 -3.87
CA ALA A 83 36.08 -18.07 -3.74
C ALA A 83 36.17 -19.53 -4.22
N GLU A 84 37.09 -19.82 -5.13
CA GLU A 84 37.37 -21.19 -5.56
C GLU A 84 37.77 -22.02 -4.34
N LYS A 85 37.11 -23.18 -4.17
CA LYS A 85 37.41 -24.08 -3.05
C LYS A 85 38.87 -24.51 -3.18
N ALA A 86 39.67 -24.22 -2.16
CA ALA A 86 41.01 -24.78 -2.03
C ALA A 86 40.90 -26.30 -2.17
N ALA A 87 41.50 -26.84 -3.23
CA ALA A 87 41.62 -28.28 -3.42
C ALA A 87 42.62 -28.81 -2.39
N ASP A 88 42.19 -29.84 -1.65
CA ASP A 88 43.03 -30.65 -0.75
C ASP A 88 44.24 -31.29 -1.47
#